data_AF-A0A8J3ABC7-F1
#
_entry.id   AF-A0A8J3ABC7-F1
#
_cell.length_a   1.000
_cell.length_b   1.000
_cell.length_c   1.000
_cell.angle_alpha   90.00
_cell.angle_beta   90.00
_cell.angle_gamma   90.00
#
_symmetry.space_group_name_H-M   'P 1'
#
loop_
_entity.id
_entity.type
_entity.pdbx_description
1 polymer ?
#
loop_
_entity_poly.entity_id
_entity_poly.type
_entity_poly.pdbx_seq_one_letter_code
_entity_poly.pdbx_strand_id
1 'polypeptide(L)'
;MPQSKHRRKGQNRPRAYQTAPPEKNPTPSAPWVPAVGVGLLVLGVAIILLAYLPGIQDWLASVPPFGGNWGLVLGFVSLLAGFVFLTRWR
;
A
#
# COMPACT_ATOMS: atom_id res chain seq x y z
N MET A 1 74.27 -20.22 21.02
CA MET A 1 73.65 -19.03 20.38
C MET A 1 72.23 -19.37 19.94
N PRO A 2 71.27 -18.45 20.09
CA PRO A 2 69.83 -18.71 19.97
C PRO A 2 69.30 -18.40 18.55
N GLN A 3 68.16 -18.96 18.12
CA GLN A 3 67.15 -18.12 17.48
C GLN A 3 65.75 -18.74 17.51
N SER A 4 64.83 -17.82 17.74
CA SER A 4 63.42 -17.93 18.09
C SER A 4 62.53 -18.61 17.05
N LYS A 5 61.70 -19.54 17.51
CA LYS A 5 60.58 -20.11 16.74
C LYS A 5 59.50 -19.03 16.63
N HIS A 6 59.53 -18.27 15.53
CA HIS A 6 58.66 -17.15 15.27
C HIS A 6 57.19 -17.62 15.10
N ARG A 7 56.41 -17.59 16.19
CA ARG A 7 54.95 -17.80 16.12
C ARG A 7 54.35 -16.60 15.40
N ARG A 8 54.04 -16.73 14.11
CA ARG A 8 53.17 -15.78 13.40
C ARG A 8 51.80 -15.85 14.07
N LYS A 9 51.58 -14.96 15.05
CA LYS A 9 50.26 -14.61 15.56
C LYS A 9 49.54 -14.02 14.35
N GLY A 10 48.72 -14.85 13.70
CA GLY A 10 47.76 -14.39 12.69
C GLY A 10 47.00 -13.26 13.35
N GLN A 11 47.28 -12.05 12.88
CA GLN A 11 46.70 -10.83 13.38
C GLN A 11 45.22 -10.96 13.06
N ASN A 12 44.45 -11.35 14.07
CA ASN A 12 43.00 -11.38 14.04
C ASN A 12 42.58 -9.92 13.97
N ARG A 13 42.68 -9.33 12.77
CA ARG A 13 42.15 -8.01 12.47
C ARG A 13 40.67 -8.15 12.77
N PRO A 14 40.11 -7.41 13.74
CA PRO A 14 38.67 -7.40 13.90
C PRO A 14 38.13 -7.00 12.53
N ARG A 15 37.36 -7.89 11.89
CA ARG A 15 36.56 -7.51 10.73
C ARG A 15 35.83 -6.26 11.19
N ALA A 16 36.09 -5.15 10.50
CA ALA A 16 35.34 -3.92 10.72
C ALA A 16 33.88 -4.37 10.78
N TYR A 17 33.29 -4.22 11.97
CA TYR A 17 31.89 -4.56 12.19
C TYR A 17 31.17 -3.90 11.02
N GLN A 18 30.62 -4.72 10.14
CA GLN A 18 29.82 -4.24 9.04
C GLN A 18 28.59 -3.70 9.74
N THR A 19 28.65 -2.43 10.12
CA THR A 19 27.55 -1.72 10.73
C THR A 19 26.38 -1.96 9.79
N ALA A 20 25.37 -2.67 10.29
CA ALA A 20 24.15 -2.88 9.53
C ALA A 20 23.73 -1.51 8.99
N PRO A 21 23.29 -1.42 7.72
CA PRO A 21 22.78 -0.17 7.18
C PRO A 21 21.77 0.40 8.19
N PRO A 22 21.82 1.70 8.50
CA PRO A 22 20.87 2.29 9.44
C PRO A 22 19.46 1.88 9.02
N GLU A 23 18.67 1.37 9.97
CA GLU A 23 17.27 1.06 9.71
C GLU A 23 16.66 2.31 9.07
N LYS A 24 16.23 2.17 7.81
CA LYS A 24 15.45 3.20 7.14
C LYS A 24 14.14 3.26 7.92
N ASN A 25 14.08 4.08 8.95
CA ASN A 25 12.84 4.43 9.62
C ASN A 25 11.97 5.11 8.57
N PRO A 26 10.96 4.42 8.01
CA PRO A 26 10.07 5.07 7.06
C PRO A 26 9.37 6.18 7.84
N THR A 27 9.36 7.39 7.28
CA THR A 27 8.57 8.48 7.84
C THR A 27 7.14 7.98 8.06
N PRO A 28 6.61 8.04 9.30
CA PRO A 28 5.27 7.55 9.57
C PRO A 28 4.27 8.32 8.72
N SER A 29 3.39 7.60 8.02
CA SER A 29 2.34 8.24 7.25
C SER A 29 1.34 8.96 8.15
N ALA A 30 0.78 10.04 7.64
CA ALA A 30 -0.10 10.91 8.42
C ALA A 30 -1.40 10.18 8.85
N PRO A 31 -1.94 10.47 10.04
CA PRO A 31 -3.06 9.71 10.62
C PRO A 31 -4.40 9.86 9.87
N TRP A 32 -4.53 10.83 8.96
CA TRP A 32 -5.73 11.03 8.14
C TRP A 32 -5.77 10.12 6.91
N VAL A 33 -4.64 9.50 6.54
CA VAL A 33 -4.54 8.57 5.41
C VAL A 33 -5.48 7.36 5.58
N PRO A 34 -5.49 6.63 6.72
CA PRO A 34 -6.44 5.53 6.89
C PRO A 34 -7.89 6.01 6.87
N ALA A 35 -8.19 7.20 7.40
CA ALA A 35 -9.54 7.78 7.36
C ALA A 35 -10.00 8.05 5.92
N VAL A 36 -9.13 8.57 5.05
CA VAL A 36 -9.43 8.77 3.63
C VAL A 36 -9.58 7.43 2.90
N GLY A 37 -8.74 6.44 3.19
CA GLY A 37 -8.86 5.10 2.62
C GLY A 37 -10.19 4.42 2.94
N VAL A 38 -10.60 4.47 4.21
CA VAL A 38 -11.93 3.99 4.65
C VAL A 38 -13.04 4.80 4.01
N GLY A 39 -12.89 6.13 3.90
CA GLY A 39 -13.83 7.00 3.21
C GLY A 39 -14.05 6.59 1.74
N LEU A 40 -12.99 6.26 1.01
CA LEU A 40 -13.08 5.76 -0.37
C LEU A 40 -13.82 4.43 -0.47
N LEU A 41 -13.63 3.53 0.49
CA LEU A 41 -14.35 2.26 0.55
C LEU A 41 -15.84 2.48 0.79
N VAL A 42 -16.20 3.31 1.77
CA VAL A 42 -17.60 3.67 2.06
C VAL A 42 -18.23 4.37 0.85
N LEU A 43 -17.50 5.27 0.19
CA LEU A 43 -17.95 5.92 -1.03
C LEU A 43 -18.21 4.91 -2.16
N GLY A 44 -17.32 3.92 -2.33
CA GLY A 44 -17.52 2.85 -3.30
C GLY A 44 -18.80 2.05 -3.05
N VAL A 45 -19.08 1.70 -1.79
CA VAL A 45 -20.34 1.05 -1.41
C VAL A 45 -21.53 1.95 -1.66
N ALA A 46 -21.45 3.23 -1.30
CA ALA A 46 -22.51 4.21 -1.54
C ALA A 46 -22.82 4.34 -3.03
N ILE A 47 -21.80 4.40 -3.90
CA ILE A 47 -21.98 4.43 -5.35
C ILE A 47 -22.76 3.20 -5.85
N ILE A 48 -22.44 2.00 -5.35
CA ILE A 48 -23.19 0.78 -5.70
C ILE A 48 -24.65 0.92 -5.26
N LEU A 49 -24.89 1.34 -4.01
CA LEU A 49 -26.24 1.51 -3.51
C LEU A 49 -27.02 2.52 -4.37
N LEU A 50 -26.46 3.71 -4.61
CA LEU A 50 -27.10 4.76 -5.40
C LEU A 50 -27.35 4.33 -6.85
N ALA A 51 -26.42 3.60 -7.46
CA ALA A 51 -26.57 3.16 -8.84
C ALA A 51 -27.66 2.08 -9.03
N TYR A 52 -28.05 1.41 -7.96
CA TYR A 52 -29.12 0.39 -7.94
C TYR A 52 -30.42 0.88 -7.27
N LEU A 53 -30.53 2.17 -6.98
CA LEU A 53 -31.80 2.75 -6.56
C LEU A 53 -32.77 2.77 -7.77
N PRO A 54 -34.03 2.33 -7.59
CA PRO A 54 -35.06 2.46 -8.62
C PRO A 54 -35.23 3.95 -9.00
N GLY A 55 -35.14 4.27 -10.29
CA GLY A 55 -35.08 5.64 -10.81
C GLY A 55 -33.71 6.07 -11.33
N ILE A 56 -32.62 5.89 -10.56
CA ILE A 56 -31.25 6.20 -11.03
C ILE A 56 -30.81 5.15 -12.04
N GLN A 57 -31.06 3.86 -11.74
CA GLN A 57 -30.76 2.76 -12.63
C GLN A 57 -31.46 2.91 -13.99
N ASP A 58 -32.73 3.33 -13.99
CA ASP A 58 -33.54 3.47 -15.21
C ASP A 58 -33.06 4.65 -16.07
N TRP A 59 -32.66 5.75 -15.41
CA TRP A 59 -32.08 6.91 -16.08
C TRP A 59 -30.75 6.58 -16.73
N LEU A 60 -29.86 5.87 -16.02
CA LEU A 60 -28.55 5.48 -16.53
C LEU A 60 -28.62 4.36 -17.58
N ALA A 61 -29.51 3.38 -17.43
CA ALA A 61 -29.71 2.31 -18.41
C ALA A 61 -30.16 2.83 -19.78
N SER A 62 -30.74 4.02 -19.81
CA SER A 62 -31.18 4.70 -21.04
C SER A 62 -30.04 5.43 -21.77
N VAL A 63 -28.82 5.51 -21.22
CA VAL A 63 -27.68 6.26 -21.79
C VAL A 63 -26.67 5.31 -22.45
N PRO A 64 -26.58 5.22 -23.79
CA PRO A 64 -25.52 4.47 -24.48
C PRO A 64 -24.18 5.22 -24.32
N PRO A 65 -23.03 4.56 -24.02
CA PRO A 65 -22.70 3.13 -24.09
C PRO A 65 -22.76 2.38 -22.75
N PHE A 66 -23.11 3.07 -21.66
CA PHE A 66 -23.01 2.57 -20.31
C PHE A 66 -24.29 1.83 -19.94
N GLY A 67 -24.37 0.54 -20.30
CA GLY A 67 -25.53 -0.31 -19.96
C GLY A 67 -25.80 -0.44 -18.45
N GLY A 68 -26.74 -1.30 -18.07
CA GLY A 68 -27.25 -1.42 -16.69
C GLY A 68 -26.23 -1.78 -15.58
N ASN A 69 -24.97 -2.08 -15.92
CA ASN A 69 -23.93 -2.47 -14.95
C ASN A 69 -22.91 -1.36 -14.64
N TRP A 70 -23.10 -0.13 -15.10
CA TRP A 70 -22.14 0.96 -14.86
C TRP A 70 -21.90 1.22 -13.37
N GLY A 71 -22.94 1.11 -12.54
CA GLY A 71 -22.86 1.22 -11.09
C GLY A 71 -21.90 0.23 -10.45
N LEU A 72 -21.89 -1.02 -10.93
CA LEU A 72 -20.96 -2.05 -10.47
C LEU A 72 -19.53 -1.71 -10.85
N VAL A 73 -19.29 -1.28 -12.09
CA VAL A 73 -17.94 -0.93 -12.56
C VAL A 73 -17.37 0.21 -11.73
N LEU A 74 -18.15 1.28 -11.53
CA LEU A 74 -17.71 2.45 -10.78
C LEU A 74 -17.52 2.15 -9.29
N GLY A 75 -18.45 1.39 -8.70
CA GLY A 75 -18.31 0.91 -7.33
C GLY A 75 -17.04 0.09 -7.14
N PHE A 76 -16.79 -0.84 -8.06
CA PHE A 76 -15.62 -1.72 -7.99
C PHE A 76 -14.30 -0.96 -8.15
N VAL A 77 -14.22 -0.02 -9.08
CA VAL A 77 -13.05 0.85 -9.26
C VAL A 77 -12.79 1.69 -8.00
N SER A 78 -13.85 2.24 -7.39
CA SER A 78 -13.73 3.04 -6.17
C SER A 78 -13.27 2.20 -4.97
N LEU A 79 -13.77 0.96 -4.85
CA LEU A 79 -13.31 0.00 -3.83
C LEU A 79 -11.84 -0.38 -4.02
N LEU A 80 -11.43 -0.68 -5.26
CA LEU A 80 -10.03 -0.95 -5.60
C LEU A 80 -9.12 0.23 -5.27
N ALA A 81 -9.54 1.45 -5.61
CA ALA A 81 -8.79 2.67 -5.28
C ALA A 81 -8.64 2.84 -3.76
N GLY A 82 -9.71 2.62 -2.98
CA GLY A 82 -9.66 2.67 -1.51
C GLY A 82 -8.73 1.61 -0.93
N PHE A 83 -8.77 0.40 -1.47
CA PHE A 83 -7.89 -0.70 -1.05
C PHE A 83 -6.41 -0.39 -1.34
N VAL A 84 -6.08 0.04 -2.56
CA VAL A 84 -4.72 0.44 -2.93
C VAL A 84 -4.23 1.57 -2.03
N PHE A 85 -5.08 2.55 -1.75
CA PHE A 85 -4.74 3.66 -0.86
C PHE A 85 -4.41 3.19 0.57
N LEU A 86 -5.19 2.25 1.11
CA LEU A 86 -4.94 1.65 2.42
C LEU A 86 -3.66 0.80 2.44
N THR A 87 -3.36 0.05 1.38
CA THR A 87 -2.13 -0.76 1.30
C THR A 87 -0.86 0.07 1.14
N ARG A 88 -0.98 1.31 0.65
CA ARG A 88 0.14 2.25 0.54
C ARG A 88 0.46 2.97 1.85
N TRP A 89 -0.35 2.75 2.88
CA TRP A 89 -0.10 3.22 4.24
C TRP A 89 1.18 2.56 4.79
N ARG A 90 2.12 3.38 5.28
CA ARG A 90 3.41 2.98 5.86
C ARG A 90 3.55 3.50 7.28
#